data_AF-A0A099ZLN5-F1
#
_entry.id   AF-A0A099ZLN5-F1
#
_cell.length_a   1.000
_cell.length_b   1.000
_cell.length_c   1.000
_cell.angle_alpha   90.00
_cell.angle_beta   90.00
_cell.angle_gamma   90.00
#
_symmetry.space_group_name_H-M   'P 1'
#
loop_
_entity.id
_entity.type
_entity.pdbx_description
1 polymer ?
#
loop_
_entity_poly.entity_id
_entity_poly.type
_entity_poly.pdbx_seq_one_letter_code
_entity_poly.pdbx_strand_id
1 'polypeptide(L)'
;QAIENQLKICGFKRNVDVLVLYLAGQGLRTIPSLARFHRLRYLWINNNKIQDLSFLVKNHCLTELYLNNNEITDISGALKHLCALQILLLHNNQLKHLGKTVEELKGMRSLQTLNIFHNPLAQDPSYRLYVIYFLPSVQLLDRK
;
A
#
# COMPACT_ATOMS: atom_id res chain seq x y z
N GLN A 1 -8.02 -16.81 8.63
CA GLN A 1 -8.66 -17.66 7.60
C GLN A 1 -8.28 -17.25 6.18
N ALA A 2 -8.46 -15.99 5.78
CA ALA A 2 -8.12 -15.44 4.46
C ALA A 2 -6.74 -15.86 3.91
N ILE A 3 -5.68 -15.56 4.66
CA ILE A 3 -4.29 -15.87 4.25
C ILE A 3 -4.10 -17.38 4.07
N GLU A 4 -4.55 -18.20 5.02
CA GLU A 4 -4.38 -19.66 4.94
C GLU A 4 -5.15 -20.26 3.77
N ASN A 5 -6.34 -19.74 3.45
CA ASN A 5 -7.08 -20.13 2.25
C ASN A 5 -6.27 -19.79 1.00
N GLN A 6 -5.70 -18.59 0.93
CA GLN A 6 -4.89 -18.16 -0.21
C GLN A 6 -3.62 -19.00 -0.37
N LEU A 7 -2.92 -19.31 0.72
CA LEU A 7 -1.72 -20.15 0.68
C LEU A 7 -2.03 -21.54 0.15
N LYS A 8 -3.18 -22.12 0.53
CA LYS A 8 -3.66 -23.40 0.02
C LYS A 8 -3.95 -23.34 -1.48
N ILE A 9 -4.65 -22.31 -1.95
CA ILE A 9 -4.98 -22.11 -3.38
C ILE A 9 -3.71 -21.98 -4.22
N CYS A 10 -2.72 -21.22 -3.74
CA CYS A 10 -1.44 -21.03 -4.43
C CYS A 10 -0.46 -22.20 -4.26
N GLY A 11 -0.80 -23.22 -3.45
CA GLY A 11 0.08 -24.38 -3.21
C GLY A 11 1.38 -24.05 -2.46
N PHE A 12 1.44 -22.93 -1.73
CA PHE A 12 2.63 -22.57 -0.96
C PHE A 12 2.82 -23.50 0.24
N LYS A 13 3.96 -24.19 0.28
CA LYS A 13 4.31 -25.11 1.38
C LYS A 13 5.15 -24.47 2.49
N ARG A 14 5.86 -23.37 2.19
CA ARG A 14 6.72 -22.66 3.14
C ARG A 14 6.52 -21.16 3.02
N ASN A 15 6.56 -20.45 4.15
CA ASN A 15 6.40 -18.98 4.17
C ASN A 15 7.48 -18.25 3.35
N VAL A 16 8.69 -18.82 3.26
CA VAL A 16 9.81 -18.25 2.49
C VAL A 16 9.60 -18.24 0.99
N ASP A 17 8.68 -19.07 0.48
CA ASP A 17 8.38 -19.18 -0.95
C ASP A 17 7.29 -18.19 -1.38
N VAL A 18 6.61 -17.54 -0.43
CA VAL A 18 5.48 -16.65 -0.71
C VAL A 18 5.99 -15.30 -1.24
N LEU A 19 5.81 -15.12 -2.55
CA LEU A 19 6.12 -13.87 -3.26
C LEU A 19 4.90 -12.97 -3.45
N VAL A 20 3.70 -13.56 -3.40
CA VAL A 20 2.44 -12.98 -3.89
C VAL A 20 1.33 -13.35 -2.91
N LEU A 21 0.53 -12.37 -2.49
CA LEU A 21 -0.68 -12.60 -1.69
C LEU A 21 -1.87 -11.86 -2.28
N TYR A 22 -2.91 -12.60 -2.65
CA TYR A 22 -4.20 -12.07 -3.08
C TYR A 22 -5.22 -12.14 -1.94
N LEU A 23 -5.59 -10.98 -1.41
CA LEU A 23 -6.55 -10.81 -0.32
C LEU A 23 -7.68 -9.84 -0.69
N ALA A 24 -7.82 -9.51 -1.98
CA ALA A 24 -8.78 -8.54 -2.47
C ALA A 24 -10.24 -9.02 -2.31
N GLY A 25 -11.17 -8.11 -2.01
CA GLY A 25 -12.61 -8.39 -2.05
C GLY A 25 -13.14 -9.29 -0.94
N GLN A 26 -12.43 -9.42 0.19
CA GLN A 26 -12.78 -10.37 1.26
C GLN A 26 -13.50 -9.71 2.45
N GLY A 27 -13.82 -8.41 2.36
CA GLY A 27 -14.48 -7.66 3.44
C GLY A 27 -13.62 -7.53 4.70
N LEU A 28 -12.30 -7.65 4.57
CA LEU A 28 -11.37 -7.63 5.69
C LEU A 28 -11.33 -6.26 6.35
N ARG A 29 -11.39 -6.22 7.67
CA ARG A 29 -11.14 -5.01 8.47
C ARG A 29 -9.74 -4.96 9.05
N THR A 30 -9.18 -6.14 9.32
CA THR A 30 -7.84 -6.32 9.87
C THR A 30 -7.14 -7.45 9.16
N ILE A 31 -5.80 -7.37 9.13
CA ILE A 31 -4.93 -8.42 8.59
C ILE A 31 -3.90 -8.72 9.69
N PRO A 32 -3.65 -10.00 10.03
CA PRO A 32 -2.58 -10.32 10.96
C PRO A 32 -1.22 -10.00 10.35
N SER A 33 -0.19 -9.79 11.17
CA SER A 33 1.14 -9.46 10.68
C SER A 33 1.63 -10.38 9.56
N LEU A 34 2.16 -9.77 8.50
CA LEU A 34 2.74 -10.45 7.34
C LEU A 34 4.26 -10.62 7.47
N ALA A 35 4.83 -10.37 8.65
CA ALA A 35 6.27 -10.40 8.89
C ALA A 35 6.94 -11.75 8.57
N ARG A 36 6.19 -12.86 8.57
CA ARG A 36 6.68 -14.20 8.20
C ARG A 36 6.97 -14.36 6.70
N PHE A 37 6.43 -13.49 5.85
CA PHE A 37 6.60 -13.55 4.39
C PHE A 37 7.74 -12.61 3.94
N HIS A 38 8.97 -13.00 4.26
CA HIS A 38 10.16 -12.16 4.04
C HIS A 38 10.45 -11.84 2.56
N ARG A 39 9.95 -12.66 1.64
CA ARG A 39 10.11 -12.47 0.19
C ARG A 39 8.86 -11.92 -0.49
N LEU A 40 7.86 -11.46 0.27
CA LEU A 40 6.64 -10.91 -0.30
C LEU A 40 6.96 -9.69 -1.16
N ARG A 41 6.61 -9.76 -2.45
CA ARG A 41 6.83 -8.72 -3.45
C ARG A 41 5.55 -8.04 -3.88
N TYR A 42 4.45 -8.80 -3.94
CA TYR A 42 3.19 -8.34 -4.48
C TYR A 42 2.05 -8.61 -3.51
N LEU A 43 1.29 -7.57 -3.19
CA LEU A 43 0.22 -7.65 -2.20
C LEU A 43 -1.05 -6.94 -2.66
N TRP A 44 -2.10 -7.72 -2.88
CA TRP A 44 -3.44 -7.21 -3.24
C TRP A 44 -4.37 -7.26 -2.04
N ILE A 45 -4.74 -6.10 -1.52
CA ILE A 45 -5.68 -5.93 -0.40
C ILE A 45 -6.83 -4.97 -0.81
N ASN A 46 -6.93 -4.64 -2.10
CA ASN A 46 -7.96 -3.75 -2.61
C ASN A 46 -9.39 -4.31 -2.39
N ASN A 47 -10.37 -3.41 -2.36
CA ASN A 47 -11.79 -3.74 -2.14
C ASN A 47 -12.03 -4.45 -0.78
N ASN A 48 -11.47 -3.91 0.29
CA ASN A 48 -11.71 -4.37 1.67
C ASN A 48 -12.19 -3.19 2.53
N LYS A 49 -12.14 -3.33 3.85
CA LYS A 49 -12.53 -2.32 4.85
C LYS A 49 -11.36 -2.02 5.80
N ILE A 50 -10.14 -2.06 5.27
CA ILE A 50 -8.91 -1.85 6.05
C ILE A 50 -8.79 -0.38 6.44
N GLN A 51 -8.42 -0.12 7.70
CA GLN A 51 -8.23 1.24 8.22
C GLN A 51 -6.78 1.50 8.63
N ASP A 52 -6.05 0.48 9.09
CA ASP A 52 -4.64 0.55 9.50
C ASP A 52 -3.76 -0.39 8.68
N LEU A 53 -2.46 -0.07 8.62
CA LEU A 53 -1.47 -0.82 7.84
C LEU A 53 -0.42 -1.52 8.73
N SER A 54 -0.76 -1.81 9.98
CA SER A 54 0.16 -2.41 10.96
C SER A 54 0.68 -3.79 10.56
N PHE A 55 0.02 -4.46 9.62
CA PHE A 55 0.39 -5.79 9.14
C PHE A 55 1.62 -5.82 8.22
N LEU A 56 2.08 -4.67 7.69
CA LEU A 56 3.19 -4.56 6.72
C LEU A 56 4.59 -4.60 7.36
N VAL A 57 4.69 -4.86 8.67
CA VAL A 57 5.95 -4.87 9.40
C VAL A 57 6.94 -5.86 8.76
N LYS A 58 8.16 -5.39 8.48
CA LYS A 58 9.29 -6.17 7.93
C LYS A 58 9.13 -6.68 6.49
N ASN A 59 8.13 -6.25 5.73
CA ASN A 59 7.96 -6.63 4.33
C ASN A 59 8.81 -5.77 3.36
N HIS A 60 10.12 -5.66 3.61
CA HIS A 60 11.05 -4.79 2.88
C HIS A 60 11.15 -5.06 1.37
N CYS A 61 10.79 -6.27 0.94
CA CYS A 61 10.86 -6.69 -0.46
C CYS A 61 9.61 -6.34 -1.27
N LEU A 62 8.58 -5.70 -0.68
CA LEU A 62 7.38 -5.30 -1.41
C LEU A 62 7.75 -4.33 -2.54
N THR A 63 7.34 -4.70 -3.75
CA THR A 63 7.47 -3.89 -4.97
C THR A 63 6.14 -3.31 -5.40
N GLU A 64 5.03 -4.01 -5.14
CA GLU A 64 3.69 -3.55 -5.50
C GLU A 64 2.68 -3.76 -4.37
N LEU A 65 1.96 -2.69 -4.05
CA LEU A 65 0.98 -2.65 -2.97
C LEU A 65 -0.34 -2.03 -3.45
N TYR A 66 -1.39 -2.85 -3.49
CA TYR A 66 -2.73 -2.47 -3.93
C TYR A 66 -3.65 -2.37 -2.71
N LEU A 67 -3.95 -1.14 -2.30
CA LEU A 67 -4.78 -0.78 -1.14
C LEU A 67 -6.01 0.06 -1.53
N ASN A 68 -6.28 0.21 -2.82
CA ASN A 68 -7.42 0.99 -3.29
C ASN A 68 -8.78 0.41 -2.86
N ASN A 69 -9.79 1.27 -2.74
CA ASN A 69 -11.11 0.91 -2.25
C ASN A 69 -11.04 0.25 -0.85
N ASN A 70 -10.52 1.00 0.11
CA ASN A 70 -10.49 0.65 1.54
C ASN A 70 -10.97 1.85 2.37
N GLU A 71 -10.82 1.78 3.69
CA GLU A 71 -11.23 2.82 4.64
C GLU A 71 -10.01 3.48 5.32
N ILE A 72 -8.85 3.50 4.65
CA ILE A 72 -7.58 3.96 5.24
C ILE A 72 -7.64 5.46 5.46
N THR A 73 -7.34 5.90 6.69
CA THR A 73 -7.37 7.31 7.09
C THR A 73 -5.99 7.92 7.30
N ASP A 74 -4.98 7.09 7.58
CA ASP A 74 -3.60 7.49 7.81
C ASP A 74 -2.63 6.37 7.36
N ILE A 75 -1.47 6.75 6.84
CA ILE A 75 -0.38 5.85 6.45
C ILE A 75 0.92 6.12 7.24
N SER A 76 0.91 7.10 8.15
CA SER A 76 2.09 7.55 8.89
C SER A 76 2.74 6.41 9.67
N GLY A 77 4.05 6.23 9.47
CA GLY A 77 4.87 5.19 10.10
C GLY A 77 4.69 3.77 9.54
N ALA A 78 3.88 3.58 8.50
CA ALA A 78 3.54 2.25 8.00
C ALA A 78 4.31 1.82 6.73
N LEU A 79 4.89 2.74 5.97
CA LEU A 79 5.40 2.50 4.62
C LEU A 79 6.88 2.87 4.42
N LYS A 80 7.47 3.71 5.28
CA LYS A 80 8.87 4.18 5.14
C LYS A 80 9.91 3.08 4.95
N HIS A 81 9.70 1.88 5.51
CA HIS A 81 10.63 0.75 5.40
C HIS A 81 10.52 -0.03 4.08
N LEU A 82 9.53 0.28 3.23
CA LEU A 82 9.28 -0.38 1.95
C LEU A 82 10.15 0.24 0.83
N CYS A 83 11.47 0.20 1.02
CA CYS A 83 12.44 0.88 0.14
C CYS A 83 12.41 0.37 -1.32
N ALA A 84 11.91 -0.84 -1.56
CA ALA A 84 11.78 -1.44 -2.89
C ALA A 84 10.43 -1.15 -3.58
N LEU A 85 9.50 -0.42 -2.92
CA LEU A 85 8.16 -0.21 -3.43
C LEU A 85 8.19 0.68 -4.68
N GLN A 86 7.60 0.19 -5.76
CA GLN A 86 7.52 0.85 -7.07
C GLN A 86 6.11 1.31 -7.39
N ILE A 87 5.10 0.54 -6.96
CA ILE A 87 3.68 0.82 -7.21
C ILE A 87 2.92 0.85 -5.90
N LEU A 88 2.25 1.98 -5.64
CA LEU A 88 1.35 2.16 -4.50
C LEU A 88 0.00 2.71 -4.97
N LEU A 89 -1.05 1.89 -4.88
CA LEU A 89 -2.41 2.32 -5.19
C LEU A 89 -3.22 2.46 -3.91
N LEU A 90 -3.67 3.68 -3.63
CA LEU A 90 -4.39 4.11 -2.43
C LEU A 90 -5.65 4.91 -2.78
N HIS A 91 -6.06 4.94 -4.05
CA HIS A 91 -7.26 5.66 -4.46
C HIS A 91 -8.53 5.11 -3.82
N ASN A 92 -9.56 5.94 -3.70
CA ASN A 92 -10.81 5.60 -2.99
C ASN A 92 -10.52 5.12 -1.55
N ASN A 93 -9.89 5.99 -0.77
CA ASN A 93 -9.66 5.84 0.67
C ASN A 93 -10.04 7.17 1.36
N GLN A 94 -9.76 7.27 2.66
CA GLN A 94 -10.18 8.38 3.51
C GLN A 94 -8.99 9.21 4.01
N LEU A 95 -7.88 9.30 3.25
CA LEU A 95 -6.69 10.06 3.62
C LEU A 95 -6.98 11.57 3.58
N LYS A 96 -6.81 12.25 4.72
CA LYS A 96 -7.17 13.67 4.87
C LYS A 96 -6.00 14.64 4.82
N HIS A 97 -4.81 14.18 5.20
CA HIS A 97 -3.69 15.06 5.49
C HIS A 97 -2.60 14.92 4.43
N LEU A 98 -2.57 15.84 3.46
CA LEU A 98 -1.58 15.87 2.37
C LEU A 98 -0.14 15.85 2.91
N GLY A 99 0.20 16.76 3.82
CA GLY A 99 1.55 16.87 4.37
C GLY A 99 2.03 15.59 5.06
N LYS A 100 1.19 14.96 5.90
CA LYS A 100 1.53 13.68 6.56
C LYS A 100 1.72 12.55 5.55
N THR A 101 0.82 12.46 4.57
CA THR A 101 0.88 11.44 3.51
C THR A 101 2.18 11.58 2.71
N VAL A 102 2.54 12.80 2.32
CA VAL A 102 3.77 13.06 1.58
C VAL A 102 5.02 12.84 2.43
N GLU A 103 5.02 13.24 3.70
CA GLU A 103 6.15 13.00 4.62
C GLU A 103 6.39 11.50 4.87
N GLU A 104 5.35 10.67 4.82
CA GLU A 104 5.50 9.22 4.87
C GLU A 104 6.19 8.67 3.61
N LEU A 105 5.77 9.16 2.43
CA LEU A 105 6.27 8.68 1.14
C LEU A 105 7.61 9.31 0.74
N LYS A 106 7.99 10.40 1.40
CA LYS A 106 9.22 11.14 1.13
C LYS A 106 10.43 10.24 1.37
N GLY A 107 11.30 10.18 0.36
CA GLY A 107 12.50 9.33 0.39
C GLY A 107 12.27 7.91 -0.12
N MET A 108 11.05 7.53 -0.53
CA MET A 108 10.80 6.27 -1.26
C MET A 108 11.31 6.38 -2.71
N ARG A 109 12.63 6.25 -2.88
CA ARG A 109 13.33 6.49 -4.17
C ARG A 109 12.89 5.57 -5.30
N SER A 110 12.37 4.38 -4.97
CA SER A 110 11.90 3.40 -5.95
C SER A 110 10.45 3.64 -6.40
N LEU A 111 9.70 4.49 -5.69
CA LEU A 111 8.28 4.69 -5.95
C LEU A 111 8.07 5.46 -7.25
N GLN A 112 7.56 4.77 -8.27
CA GLN A 112 7.36 5.30 -9.61
C GLN A 112 5.89 5.58 -9.91
N THR A 113 4.99 4.74 -9.39
CA THR A 113 3.54 4.88 -9.58
C THR A 113 2.85 5.08 -8.25
N LEU A 114 2.17 6.22 -8.14
CA LEU A 114 1.36 6.58 -6.99
C LEU A 114 -0.04 6.96 -7.46
N ASN A 115 -1.07 6.36 -6.86
CA ASN A 115 -2.43 6.81 -7.06
C ASN A 115 -3.10 7.01 -5.70
N ILE A 116 -3.31 8.26 -5.31
CA ILE A 116 -4.01 8.67 -4.08
C ILE A 116 -5.26 9.51 -4.39
N PHE A 117 -5.71 9.50 -5.65
CA PHE A 117 -6.94 10.15 -6.09
C PHE A 117 -8.18 9.65 -5.34
N HIS A 118 -9.26 10.42 -5.33
CA HIS A 118 -10.45 10.10 -4.52
C HIS A 118 -10.14 9.83 -3.04
N ASN A 119 -9.27 10.67 -2.47
CA ASN A 119 -9.12 10.83 -1.03
C ASN A 119 -9.43 12.31 -0.68
N PRO A 120 -9.91 12.62 0.54
CA PRO A 120 -10.16 14.00 0.94
C PRO A 120 -8.97 14.95 0.75
N LEU A 121 -7.73 14.47 0.91
CA LEU A 121 -6.51 15.25 0.66
C LEU A 121 -6.35 15.76 -0.78
N ALA A 122 -7.05 15.15 -1.74
CA ALA A 122 -6.96 15.52 -3.16
C ALA A 122 -7.75 16.81 -3.48
N GLN A 123 -8.53 17.31 -2.52
CA GLN A 123 -9.22 18.60 -2.61
C GLN A 123 -8.31 19.79 -2.28
N ASP A 124 -7.10 19.54 -1.77
CA ASP A 124 -6.14 20.61 -1.53
C ASP A 124 -5.75 21.27 -2.87
N PRO A 125 -5.85 22.60 -3.02
CA PRO A 125 -5.51 23.29 -4.28
C PRO A 125 -4.07 23.06 -4.74
N SER A 126 -3.14 22.82 -3.80
CA SER A 126 -1.74 22.55 -4.08
C SER A 126 -1.45 21.06 -4.24
N TYR A 127 -2.43 20.18 -4.07
CA TYR A 127 -2.29 18.72 -4.05
C TYR A 127 -1.28 18.20 -5.08
N ARG A 128 -1.53 18.46 -6.36
CA ARG A 128 -0.71 17.91 -7.45
C ARG A 128 0.71 18.46 -7.44
N LEU A 129 0.87 19.78 -7.31
CA LEU A 129 2.18 20.43 -7.30
C LEU A 129 3.00 20.02 -6.07
N TYR A 130 2.37 19.93 -4.91
CA TYR A 130 2.99 19.54 -3.66
C TYR A 130 3.50 18.09 -3.71
N VAL A 131 2.69 17.15 -4.23
CA VAL A 131 3.10 15.75 -4.40
C VAL A 131 4.29 15.65 -5.36
N ILE A 132 4.23 16.28 -6.53
CA ILE A 132 5.32 16.23 -7.53
C ILE A 132 6.61 16.85 -6.99
N TYR A 133 6.51 17.97 -6.28
CA TYR A 133 7.67 18.66 -5.72
C TYR A 133 8.40 17.80 -4.67
N PHE A 134 7.66 17.17 -3.76
CA PHE A 134 8.25 16.41 -2.66
C PHE A 134 8.52 14.94 -2.98
N LEU A 135 7.88 14.37 -4.01
CA LEU A 135 8.05 12.98 -4.43
C LEU A 135 8.59 12.89 -5.87
N PRO A 136 9.83 13.34 -6.13
CA PRO A 136 10.39 13.43 -7.49
C PRO A 136 10.61 12.08 -8.18
N SER A 137 10.59 10.96 -7.44
CA SER A 137 10.66 9.61 -8.01
C SER A 137 9.35 9.19 -8.70
N VAL A 138 8.22 9.81 -8.35
CA VAL A 138 6.90 9.46 -8.88
C VAL A 138 6.79 9.96 -10.32
N GLN A 139 6.79 9.03 -11.26
CA GLN A 139 6.63 9.26 -12.70
C GLN A 139 5.15 9.26 -13.11
N LEU A 140 4.34 8.47 -12.39
CA LEU A 140 2.92 8.30 -12.63
C LEU A 140 2.12 8.71 -11.39
N LEU A 141 1.45 9.86 -11.48
CA LEU A 141 0.54 10.34 -10.43
C LEU A 141 -0.91 10.34 -10.94
N ASP A 142 -1.76 9.54 -10.30
CA ASP A 142 -3.23 9.49 -10.48
C ASP A 142 -3.70 9.26 -11.93
N ARG A 143 -3.16 8.26 -12.64
CA ARG A 143 -3.71 7.89 -13.96
C ARG A 143 -5.07 7.18 -13.82
N LYS A 144 -6.02 7.64 -14.63
CA LYS A 144 -7.30 6.98 -14.94
C LYS A 144 -7.07 5.76 -15.82
#